data_AF-A0A225UL16-F1
#
_entry.id   AF-A0A225UL16-F1
#
_cell.length_a   1.000
_cell.length_b   1.000
_cell.length_c   1.000
_cell.angle_alpha   90.00
_cell.angle_beta   90.00
_cell.angle_gamma   90.00
#
_symmetry.space_group_name_H-M   'P 1'
#
loop_
_entity.id
_entity.type
_entity.pdbx_description
1 polymer ?
#
loop_
_entity_poly.entity_id
_entity_poly.type
_entity_poly.pdbx_seq_one_letter_code
_entity_poly.pdbx_strand_id
1 'polypeptide(L)'
;MLTLRTFTNTLDDFDEKQSLTARRRWWEKFVNMTIQAGWTGQMKIYEFKTEMSPAARNWMGQVSDYEKYYTMKQYKDETALAFLYRLNRAAERADVKFRKSERRREQHIKRFIKNLTDMSLRSTLQSQRFYKVSDLEYVLKQQEEVECDSGTRIELIWLKTTKV
;
A
#
# COMPACT_ATOMS: atom_id res chain seq x y z
N MET A 1 -19.58 -41.78 12.40
CA MET A 1 -19.16 -41.99 10.99
C MET A 1 -19.41 -40.68 10.26
N LEU A 2 -18.37 -39.84 10.09
CA LEU A 2 -18.46 -38.60 9.30
C LEU A 2 -18.42 -39.00 7.82
N THR A 3 -19.54 -38.87 7.12
CA THR A 3 -19.61 -39.04 5.67
C THR A 3 -18.82 -37.91 5.02
N LEU A 4 -17.55 -38.18 4.69
CA LEU A 4 -16.79 -37.38 3.73
C LEU A 4 -17.53 -37.48 2.39
N ARG A 5 -18.37 -36.48 2.09
CA ARG A 5 -18.87 -36.28 0.73
C ARG A 5 -17.66 -35.99 -0.15
N THR A 6 -17.27 -36.98 -0.94
CA THR A 6 -16.35 -36.83 -2.06
C THR A 6 -16.98 -35.86 -3.07
N PHE A 7 -16.62 -34.58 -3.01
CA PHE A 7 -16.94 -33.61 -4.06
C PHE A 7 -15.99 -33.83 -5.24
N THR A 8 -16.18 -34.93 -5.95
CA THR A 8 -15.49 -35.15 -7.23
C THR A 8 -16.35 -34.58 -8.35
N ASN A 9 -15.84 -33.52 -8.97
CA ASN A 9 -16.13 -32.97 -10.30
C ASN A 9 -17.21 -31.89 -10.42
N THR A 10 -16.83 -30.70 -10.95
CA THR A 10 -17.57 -29.89 -11.97
C THR A 10 -17.15 -28.41 -12.06
N LEU A 11 -16.14 -27.96 -11.32
CA LEU A 11 -15.55 -26.66 -11.61
C LEU A 11 -14.43 -26.85 -12.63
N ASP A 12 -14.70 -26.51 -13.88
CA ASP A 12 -13.67 -26.41 -14.91
C ASP A 12 -12.73 -25.25 -14.59
N ASP A 13 -11.49 -25.27 -15.11
CA ASP A 13 -10.55 -24.15 -14.94
C ASP A 13 -11.18 -22.82 -15.40
N PHE A 14 -10.86 -21.74 -14.71
CA PHE A 14 -11.31 -20.41 -15.13
C PHE A 14 -10.63 -19.98 -16.44
N ASP A 15 -11.41 -19.86 -17.50
CA ASP A 15 -10.94 -19.32 -18.79
C ASP A 15 -11.33 -17.85 -18.96
N GLU A 16 -10.33 -16.97 -18.87
CA GLU A 16 -10.46 -15.53 -19.02
C GLU A 16 -10.91 -15.08 -20.42
N LYS A 17 -10.74 -15.93 -21.45
CA LYS A 17 -11.10 -15.65 -22.84
C LYS A 17 -12.57 -15.91 -23.15
N GLN A 18 -13.29 -16.56 -22.24
CA GLN A 18 -14.73 -16.79 -22.41
C GLN A 18 -15.55 -15.50 -22.28
N SER A 19 -16.78 -15.57 -22.81
CA SER A 19 -17.74 -14.47 -22.71
C SER A 19 -18.02 -14.08 -21.25
N LEU A 20 -18.41 -12.82 -21.01
CA LEU A 20 -18.76 -12.34 -19.67
C LEU A 20 -19.84 -13.20 -19.00
N THR A 21 -20.81 -13.69 -19.78
CA THR A 21 -21.88 -14.58 -19.30
C THR A 21 -21.32 -15.91 -18.81
N ALA A 22 -20.39 -16.51 -19.56
CA ALA A 22 -19.77 -17.78 -19.17
C ALA A 22 -18.89 -17.62 -17.92
N ARG A 23 -18.09 -16.55 -17.85
CA ARG A 23 -17.30 -16.21 -16.66
C ARG A 23 -18.18 -15.93 -15.43
N ARG A 24 -19.35 -15.30 -15.60
CA ARG A 24 -20.32 -15.11 -14.51
C ARG A 24 -20.91 -16.43 -14.03
N ARG A 25 -21.31 -17.32 -14.96
CA ARG A 25 -21.82 -18.66 -14.60
C ARG A 25 -20.77 -19.49 -13.86
N TRP A 26 -19.50 -19.39 -14.27
CA TRP A 26 -18.40 -20.02 -13.55
C TRP A 26 -18.31 -19.50 -12.10
N TRP A 27 -18.37 -18.18 -11.91
CA TRP A 27 -18.36 -17.58 -10.57
C TRP A 27 -19.52 -18.04 -9.69
N GLU A 28 -20.73 -18.12 -10.26
CA GLU A 28 -21.91 -18.64 -9.56
C GLU A 28 -21.72 -20.10 -9.12
N LYS A 29 -21.16 -20.95 -10.00
CA LYS A 29 -20.82 -22.34 -9.66
C LYS A 29 -19.78 -22.42 -8.55
N PHE A 30 -18.70 -21.63 -8.65
CA PHE A 30 -17.65 -21.56 -7.63
C PHE A 30 -18.24 -21.19 -6.27
N VAL A 31 -19.00 -20.09 -6.19
CA VAL A 31 -19.62 -19.64 -4.94
C VAL A 31 -20.56 -20.68 -4.36
N ASN A 32 -21.43 -21.28 -5.18
CA ASN A 32 -22.36 -22.32 -4.73
C ASN A 32 -21.63 -23.55 -4.17
N MET A 33 -20.57 -24.01 -4.84
CA MET A 33 -19.71 -25.08 -4.36
C MET A 33 -19.11 -24.75 -2.99
N THR A 34 -18.60 -23.52 -2.81
CA THR A 34 -18.00 -23.10 -1.53
C THR A 34 -19.01 -23.05 -0.38
N ILE A 35 -20.27 -22.74 -0.67
CA ILE A 35 -21.36 -22.75 0.32
C ILE A 35 -21.69 -24.19 0.71
N GLN A 36 -21.86 -25.07 -0.29
CA GLN A 36 -22.20 -26.48 -0.06
C GLN A 36 -21.11 -27.24 0.69
N ALA A 37 -19.84 -26.95 0.40
CA ALA A 37 -18.71 -27.57 1.06
C ALA A 37 -18.33 -26.90 2.39
N GLY A 38 -19.05 -25.86 2.82
CA GLY A 38 -18.81 -25.19 4.10
C GLY A 38 -17.45 -24.48 4.19
N TRP A 39 -16.92 -23.97 3.08
CA TRP A 39 -15.59 -23.37 3.04
C TRP A 39 -15.53 -22.07 3.85
N THR A 40 -14.43 -21.87 4.58
CA THR A 40 -14.14 -20.61 5.26
C THR A 40 -13.79 -19.52 4.25
N GLY A 41 -13.94 -18.24 4.63
CA GLY A 41 -13.54 -17.13 3.76
C GLY A 41 -12.08 -17.20 3.31
N GLN A 42 -11.18 -17.71 4.16
CA GLN A 42 -9.77 -17.91 3.82
C GLN A 42 -9.57 -18.99 2.75
N MET A 43 -10.27 -20.12 2.87
CA MET A 43 -10.25 -21.19 1.87
C MET A 43 -10.80 -20.69 0.53
N LYS A 44 -11.91 -19.95 0.52
CA LYS A 44 -12.48 -19.35 -0.69
C LYS A 44 -11.48 -18.44 -1.40
N ILE A 45 -10.76 -17.61 -0.67
CA ILE A 45 -9.75 -16.69 -1.23
C ILE A 45 -8.54 -17.46 -1.77
N TYR A 46 -8.07 -18.48 -1.04
CA TYR A 46 -6.95 -19.30 -1.48
C TYR A 46 -7.27 -20.04 -2.78
N GLU A 47 -8.39 -20.76 -2.82
CA GLU A 47 -8.81 -21.55 -3.98
C GLU A 47 -9.18 -20.64 -5.16
N PHE A 48 -9.87 -19.53 -4.93
CA PHE A 48 -10.13 -18.59 -6.01
C PHE A 48 -8.83 -18.08 -6.64
N LYS A 49 -7.77 -17.86 -5.85
CA LYS A 49 -6.48 -17.42 -6.40
C LYS A 49 -5.80 -18.53 -7.20
N THR A 50 -5.85 -19.78 -6.76
CA THR A 50 -5.21 -20.91 -7.47
C THR A 50 -5.84 -21.16 -8.83
N GLU A 51 -7.16 -21.02 -8.93
CA GLU A 51 -7.94 -21.13 -10.19
C GLU A 51 -7.64 -20.04 -11.22
N MET A 52 -7.10 -18.89 -10.79
CA MET A 52 -6.88 -17.73 -11.67
C MET A 52 -5.60 -17.88 -12.47
N SER A 53 -5.57 -17.34 -13.69
CA SER A 53 -4.35 -17.29 -14.50
C SER A 53 -3.19 -16.59 -13.74
N PRO A 54 -1.91 -16.90 -14.05
CA PRO A 54 -0.79 -16.19 -13.44
C PRO A 54 -0.90 -14.67 -13.58
N ALA A 55 -1.42 -14.19 -14.72
CA ALA A 55 -1.66 -12.77 -14.96
C ALA A 55 -2.74 -12.21 -14.02
N ALA A 56 -3.87 -12.90 -13.87
CA ALA A 56 -4.93 -12.50 -12.95
C ALA A 56 -4.48 -12.52 -11.49
N ARG A 57 -3.70 -13.54 -11.06
CA ARG A 57 -3.06 -13.58 -9.73
C ARG A 57 -2.16 -12.38 -9.47
N ASN A 58 -1.29 -12.07 -10.43
CA ASN A 58 -0.40 -10.90 -10.34
C ASN A 58 -1.20 -9.60 -10.27
N TRP A 59 -2.23 -9.44 -11.09
CA TRP A 59 -3.11 -8.28 -11.06
C TRP A 59 -3.83 -8.14 -9.71
N MET A 60 -4.37 -9.21 -9.15
CA MET A 60 -4.98 -9.20 -7.82
C MET A 60 -3.99 -8.80 -6.72
N GLY A 61 -2.74 -9.26 -6.82
CA GLY A 61 -1.65 -8.82 -5.93
C GLY A 61 -1.41 -7.31 -6.02
N GLN A 62 -1.35 -6.77 -7.24
CA GLN A 62 -1.19 -5.33 -7.47
C GLN A 62 -2.34 -4.50 -6.91
N VAL A 63 -3.59 -4.99 -6.98
CA VAL A 63 -4.74 -4.29 -6.37
C VAL A 63 -4.56 -4.17 -4.86
N SER A 64 -4.12 -5.25 -4.19
CA SER A 64 -3.82 -5.22 -2.75
C SER A 64 -2.69 -4.24 -2.42
N ASP A 65 -1.65 -4.19 -3.24
CA ASP A 65 -0.52 -3.29 -3.00
C ASP A 65 -0.88 -1.82 -3.28
N TYR A 66 -1.75 -1.56 -4.26
CA TYR A 66 -2.35 -0.25 -4.48
C TYR A 66 -3.17 0.18 -3.26
N GLU A 67 -4.05 -0.68 -2.76
CA GLU A 67 -4.84 -0.37 -1.56
C GLU A 67 -3.95 -0.05 -0.35
N LYS A 68 -2.93 -0.89 -0.09
CA LYS A 68 -1.95 -0.66 0.99
C LYS A 68 -1.26 0.69 0.83
N TYR A 69 -0.82 1.05 -0.37
CA TYR A 69 -0.15 2.32 -0.62
C TYR A 69 -1.08 3.53 -0.38
N TYR A 70 -2.33 3.48 -0.84
CA TYR A 70 -3.24 4.63 -0.72
C TYR A 70 -3.79 4.84 0.69
N THR A 71 -3.88 3.77 1.49
CA THR A 71 -4.42 3.77 2.86
C THR A 71 -3.35 3.89 3.95
N MET A 72 -2.07 3.82 3.60
CA MET A 72 -0.96 3.80 4.55
C MET A 72 -0.90 5.05 5.43
N LYS A 73 -0.69 4.82 6.74
CA LYS A 73 -0.45 5.86 7.76
C LYS A 73 0.80 5.56 8.57
N GLN A 74 1.46 6.59 9.10
CA GLN A 74 2.58 6.44 10.03
C GLN A 74 2.10 5.73 11.32
N TYR A 75 2.90 4.78 11.83
CA TYR A 75 2.62 4.17 13.14
C TYR A 75 3.01 5.12 14.29
N LYS A 76 2.49 4.90 15.51
CA LYS A 76 2.72 5.84 16.63
C LYS A 76 4.18 5.93 17.05
N ASP A 77 4.91 4.84 16.91
CA ASP A 77 6.29 4.61 17.33
C ASP A 77 7.28 4.60 16.15
N GLU A 78 6.78 4.78 14.92
CA GLU A 78 7.61 4.83 13.73
C GLU A 78 8.08 6.26 13.48
N THR A 79 9.38 6.45 13.23
CA THR A 79 9.91 7.76 12.87
C THR A 79 9.42 8.21 11.49
N ALA A 80 9.45 9.51 11.22
CA ALA A 80 9.02 10.04 9.93
C ALA A 80 9.88 9.51 8.77
N LEU A 81 11.18 9.29 8.99
CA LEU A 81 12.08 8.71 7.99
C LEU A 81 11.75 7.23 7.71
N ALA A 82 11.53 6.44 8.76
CA ALA A 82 11.12 5.05 8.62
C ALA A 82 9.80 4.93 7.85
N PHE A 83 8.83 5.80 8.16
CA PHE A 83 7.57 5.87 7.42
C PHE A 83 7.77 6.22 5.94
N LEU A 84 8.66 7.18 5.63
CA LEU A 84 8.97 7.54 4.23
C LEU A 84 9.50 6.34 3.45
N TYR A 85 10.42 5.57 4.02
CA TYR A 85 10.94 4.36 3.37
C TYR A 85 9.87 3.29 3.17
N ARG A 86 9.01 3.07 4.17
CA ARG A 86 7.89 2.12 4.06
C ARG A 86 6.90 2.54 2.97
N LEU A 87 6.59 3.83 2.88
CA LEU A 87 5.70 4.38 1.86
C LEU A 87 6.31 4.31 0.45
N ASN A 88 7.61 4.60 0.30
CA ASN A 88 8.34 4.46 -0.97
C ASN A 88 8.28 3.01 -1.49
N ARG A 89 8.52 2.04 -0.61
CA ARG A 89 8.46 0.61 -0.94
C ARG A 89 7.04 0.17 -1.32
N ALA A 90 6.02 0.69 -0.66
CA ALA A 90 4.63 0.42 -1.02
C ALA A 90 4.27 1.00 -2.39
N ALA A 91 4.76 2.21 -2.69
CA ALA A 91 4.57 2.84 -3.99
C ALA A 91 5.24 2.03 -5.13
N GLU A 92 6.42 1.48 -4.90
CA GLU A 92 7.10 0.60 -5.86
C GLU A 92 6.31 -0.68 -6.14
N ARG A 93 5.79 -1.34 -5.09
CA ARG A 93 4.94 -2.54 -5.23
C ARG A 93 3.64 -2.25 -5.97
N ALA A 94 3.09 -1.05 -5.79
CA ALA A 94 1.89 -0.58 -6.48
C ALA A 94 2.15 0.00 -7.90
N ASP A 95 3.36 -0.13 -8.45
CA ASP A 95 3.79 0.50 -9.72
C ASP A 95 3.47 2.00 -9.82
N VAL A 96 3.58 2.71 -8.69
CA VAL A 96 3.41 4.15 -8.64
C VAL A 96 4.73 4.78 -9.09
N LYS A 97 4.78 5.22 -10.35
CA LYS A 97 5.95 5.86 -10.98
C LYS A 97 6.27 7.28 -10.46
N PHE A 98 6.37 7.46 -9.14
CA PHE A 98 6.64 8.76 -8.49
C PHE A 98 8.04 9.30 -8.82
N ARG A 99 9.01 8.43 -9.13
CA ARG A 99 10.34 8.88 -9.58
C ARG A 99 10.37 9.45 -11.00
N LYS A 100 9.45 9.01 -11.86
CA LYS A 100 9.44 9.34 -13.31
C LYS A 100 8.49 10.47 -13.69
N SER A 101 7.55 10.84 -12.81
CA SER A 101 6.53 11.85 -13.11
C SER A 101 6.46 12.87 -11.98
N GLU A 102 6.63 14.15 -12.30
CA GLU A 102 6.52 15.25 -11.34
C GLU A 102 5.16 15.27 -10.64
N ARG A 103 4.06 15.19 -11.40
CA ARG A 103 2.70 15.11 -10.83
C ARG A 103 2.55 13.94 -9.85
N ARG A 104 3.05 12.75 -10.20
CA ARG A 104 2.99 11.57 -9.31
C ARG A 104 3.88 11.74 -8.08
N ARG A 105 5.05 12.37 -8.24
CA ARG A 105 5.98 12.68 -7.15
C ARG A 105 5.36 13.63 -6.14
N GLU A 106 4.77 14.72 -6.61
CA GLU A 106 4.10 15.70 -5.78
C GLU A 106 2.94 15.05 -5.00
N GLN A 107 2.13 14.22 -5.67
CA GLN A 107 1.05 13.48 -5.02
C GLN A 107 1.57 12.48 -3.97
N HIS A 108 2.69 11.83 -4.25
CA HIS A 108 3.34 10.91 -3.31
C HIS A 108 3.85 11.63 -2.06
N ILE A 109 4.52 12.77 -2.23
CA ILE A 109 5.01 13.62 -1.12
C ILE A 109 3.83 14.19 -0.31
N LYS A 110 2.78 14.70 -0.98
CA LYS A 110 1.56 15.16 -0.31
C LYS A 110 0.90 14.04 0.52
N ARG A 111 0.94 12.80 0.04
CA ARG A 111 0.42 11.63 0.76
C ARG A 111 1.25 11.32 2.00
N PHE A 112 2.57 11.38 1.90
CA PHE A 112 3.45 11.24 3.04
C PHE A 112 3.09 12.27 4.12
N ILE A 113 3.13 13.56 3.76
CA ILE A 113 2.87 14.69 4.68
C ILE A 113 1.47 14.59 5.32
N LYS A 114 0.44 14.24 4.54
CA LYS A 114 -0.94 14.11 5.04
C LYS A 114 -1.09 13.02 6.13
N ASN A 115 -0.25 11.99 6.08
CA ASN A 115 -0.37 10.79 6.91
C ASN A 115 0.68 10.71 8.03
N LEU A 116 1.39 11.81 8.29
CA LEU A 116 2.26 11.95 9.45
C LEU A 116 1.45 12.06 10.75
N THR A 117 2.01 11.56 11.84
CA THR A 117 1.47 11.68 13.21
C THR A 117 1.87 13.00 13.88
N ASP A 118 3.10 13.48 13.65
CA ASP A 118 3.56 14.78 14.17
C ASP A 118 2.95 15.93 13.34
N MET A 119 2.03 16.66 13.99
CA MET A 119 1.32 17.79 13.38
C MET A 119 2.19 19.02 13.16
N SER A 120 3.19 19.25 14.02
CA SER A 120 4.16 20.34 13.86
C SER A 120 5.04 20.08 12.64
N LEU A 121 5.62 18.88 12.55
CA LEU A 121 6.43 18.48 11.40
C LEU A 121 5.61 18.54 10.11
N ARG A 122 4.38 18.02 10.14
CA ARG A 122 3.46 18.11 9.00
C ARG A 122 3.29 19.55 8.52
N SER A 123 3.08 20.49 9.44
CA SER A 123 2.88 21.91 9.09
C SER A 123 4.14 22.52 8.48
N THR A 124 5.32 22.21 9.04
CA THR A 124 6.61 22.64 8.50
C THR A 124 6.89 22.09 7.10
N LEU A 125 6.57 20.82 6.84
CA LEU A 125 6.77 20.23 5.51
C LEU A 125 5.74 20.74 4.48
N GLN A 126 4.53 21.10 4.91
CA GLN A 126 3.51 21.65 4.01
C GLN A 126 3.87 23.03 3.45
N SER A 127 4.64 23.84 4.18
CA SER A 127 5.09 25.15 3.72
C SER A 127 6.29 25.08 2.76
N GLN A 128 6.92 23.91 2.65
CA GLN A 128 8.09 23.69 1.81
C GLN A 128 7.72 23.01 0.48
N ARG A 129 8.46 23.34 -0.58
CA ARG A 129 8.36 22.64 -1.88
C ARG A 129 9.51 21.65 -2.02
N PHE A 130 9.17 20.40 -2.26
CA PHE A 130 10.14 19.34 -2.51
C PHE A 130 10.08 18.92 -3.98
N TYR A 131 11.18 19.15 -4.71
CA TYR A 131 11.29 18.75 -6.10
C TYR A 131 11.73 17.31 -6.26
N LYS A 132 12.43 16.73 -5.27
CA LYS A 132 12.84 15.32 -5.21
C LYS A 132 12.47 14.71 -3.85
N VAL A 133 12.28 13.39 -3.83
CA VAL A 133 12.09 12.65 -2.56
C VAL A 133 13.36 12.67 -1.71
N SER A 134 14.54 12.77 -2.33
CA SER A 134 15.82 12.92 -1.63
C SER A 134 15.92 14.20 -0.81
N ASP A 135 15.31 15.30 -1.28
CA ASP A 135 15.33 16.58 -0.58
C ASP A 135 14.51 16.47 0.72
N LEU A 136 13.37 15.79 0.65
CA LEU A 136 12.54 15.46 1.82
C LEU A 136 13.28 14.52 2.77
N GLU A 137 13.91 13.47 2.25
CA GLU A 137 14.70 12.51 3.05
C GLU A 137 15.83 13.20 3.82
N TYR A 138 16.51 14.16 3.17
CA TYR A 138 17.56 14.95 3.81
C TYR A 138 17.03 15.76 5.00
N VAL A 139 15.90 16.46 4.82
CA VAL A 139 15.27 17.24 5.92
C VAL A 139 14.89 16.34 7.09
N LEU A 140 14.34 15.15 6.82
CA LEU A 140 13.97 14.20 7.88
C LEU A 140 15.18 13.66 8.63
N LYS A 141 16.28 13.34 7.94
CA LYS A 141 17.53 12.92 8.59
C LYS A 141 18.08 14.00 9.53
N GLN A 142 18.09 15.24 9.07
CA GLN A 142 18.53 16.37 9.90
C GLN A 142 17.66 16.55 11.15
N GLN A 143 16.37 16.26 11.07
CA GLN A 143 15.51 16.31 12.24
C GLN A 143 15.79 15.18 13.23
N GLU A 144 15.96 13.94 12.75
CA GLU A 144 16.28 12.80 13.63
C GLU A 144 17.64 12.94 14.30
N GLU A 145 18.65 13.46 13.60
CA GLU A 145 19.97 13.76 14.19
C GLU A 145 19.86 14.81 15.30
N VAL A 146 19.07 15.87 15.09
CA VAL A 146 18.84 16.92 16.10
C VAL A 146 18.03 16.38 17.30
N GLU A 147 17.07 15.48 17.07
CA GLU A 147 16.31 14.82 18.15
C GLU A 147 17.18 13.84 18.96
N CYS A 148 18.21 13.23 18.37
CA CYS A 148 19.19 12.42 19.10
C CYS A 148 20.18 13.25 19.92
N ASP A 149 20.59 14.43 19.43
CA ASP A 149 21.62 15.26 20.05
C ASP A 149 21.09 16.28 21.06
N SER A 150 19.79 16.61 21.05
CA SER A 150 19.28 17.72 21.85
C SER A 150 17.93 17.44 22.53
N GLY A 151 17.97 17.31 23.85
CA GLY A 151 16.81 17.41 24.74
C GLY A 151 16.18 18.81 24.81
N THR A 152 16.27 19.65 23.78
CA THR A 152 15.68 21.00 23.78
C THR A 152 15.34 21.48 22.37
N ARG A 153 14.07 21.28 22.02
CA ARG A 153 13.37 21.80 20.84
C ARG A 153 13.18 23.32 21.00
N ILE A 154 13.72 24.16 20.10
CA ILE A 154 13.11 25.40 19.51
C ILE A 154 14.13 26.41 18.91
N GLU A 155 15.41 26.47 19.28
CA GLU A 155 16.27 27.59 18.85
C GLU A 155 16.82 27.52 17.40
N LEU A 156 16.99 26.33 16.82
CA LEU A 156 17.69 26.20 15.53
C LEU A 156 16.86 26.56 14.29
N ILE A 157 15.52 26.63 14.41
CA ILE A 157 14.66 27.07 13.30
C ILE A 157 14.69 28.60 13.15
N TRP A 158 14.93 29.35 14.23
CA TRP A 158 15.04 30.82 14.19
C TRP A 158 16.36 31.31 13.57
N LEU A 159 17.45 30.55 13.72
CA LEU A 159 18.78 30.94 13.21
C LEU A 159 18.95 30.75 11.69
N LYS A 160 18.15 29.87 11.06
CA LYS A 160 18.25 29.61 9.59
C LYS A 160 17.34 30.49 8.73
N THR A 161 16.36 31.19 9.30
CA THR A 161 15.41 32.05 8.56
C THR A 161 15.72 33.55 8.63
N THR A 162 16.69 33.96 9.47
CA THR A 162 17.04 35.38 9.69
C THR A 162 18.39 35.80 9.08
N LYS A 163 19.09 34.89 8.39
CA LYS A 163 20.29 35.22 7.59
C LYS A 163 20.14 34.66 6.18
N VAL A 164 19.46 35.40 5.30
CA VAL A 164 19.94 36.04 4.05
C VAL A 164 18.78 36.88 3.53
#